data_AF-W2QZ09-F1
#
_entry.id   AF-W2QZ09-F1
#
_cell.length_a   1.000
_cell.length_b   1.000
_cell.length_c   1.000
_cell.angle_alpha   90.00
_cell.angle_beta   90.00
_cell.angle_gamma   90.00
#
_symmetry.space_group_name_H-M   'P 1'
#
loop_
_entity.id
_entity.type
_entity.pdbx_description
1 polymer ?
#
loop_
_entity_poly.entity_id
_entity_poly.type
_entity_poly.pdbx_seq_one_letter_code
_entity_poly.pdbx_strand_id
1 'polypeptide(L)'
;MRLSAHGARNFHRLLLLFLLIDQGVMSDFFLLSTQEGLLGRIQSISLGYNLSGVMSMLFEMVETMNWMSEKMRCQAKRLLFNYETVLIGELITAGVLQHYLTSLSRSHLRDTEPAAEMISHYVMGLVGHIVLALGCLGIIVATRAIGAIVFVKLQFGTLRVLTNTCSVDAALGARSKLILLSGYIWENEELYYKPSVLKALGVLKAVDPDGYECFVHTQLHWIAIPQDNLVVLGTVANKRVEPCPERLCSGVVSLFDHALGGSAGNVLGDERLLQDRHQQRSRFEL
;
A
#
# COMPACT_ATOMS: atom_id res chain seq x y z
N MET A 1 13.33 6.90 2.56
CA MET A 1 11.94 7.16 3.01
C MET A 1 10.98 5.99 2.80
N ARG A 2 10.90 5.35 1.62
CA ARG A 2 10.13 4.09 1.45
C ARG A 2 10.60 2.95 2.38
N LEU A 3 11.87 3.01 2.79
CA LEU A 3 12.50 2.18 3.83
C LEU A 3 12.23 2.64 5.29
N SER A 4 11.22 3.46 5.59
CA SER A 4 10.84 3.66 7.01
C SER A 4 10.62 2.28 7.63
N ALA A 5 11.52 1.90 8.52
CA ALA A 5 11.68 0.52 8.93
C ALA A 5 10.52 0.06 9.81
N HIS A 6 10.36 -1.26 9.90
CA HIS A 6 9.41 -1.86 10.82
C HIS A 6 9.70 -1.36 12.24
N GLY A 7 8.68 -0.85 12.95
CA GLY A 7 8.81 -0.35 14.33
C GLY A 7 9.17 1.14 14.51
N ALA A 8 9.24 1.95 13.44
CA ALA A 8 9.47 3.39 13.58
C ALA A 8 8.31 4.08 14.34
N ARG A 9 8.58 4.64 15.53
CA ARG A 9 7.59 5.41 16.31
C ARG A 9 7.03 6.59 15.51
N ASN A 10 5.79 6.97 15.80
CA ASN A 10 5.10 8.10 15.16
C ASN A 10 5.90 9.42 15.23
N PHE A 11 6.71 9.62 16.27
CA PHE A 11 7.60 10.78 16.36
C PHE A 11 8.66 10.83 15.25
N HIS A 12 9.35 9.72 14.95
CA HIS A 12 10.31 9.65 13.85
C HIS A 12 9.60 9.88 12.51
N ARG A 13 8.38 9.38 12.38
CA ARG A 13 7.56 9.59 11.18
C ARG A 13 7.15 11.05 11.02
N LEU A 14 6.80 11.73 12.11
CA LEU A 14 6.46 13.15 12.12
C LEU A 14 7.67 14.02 11.74
N LEU A 15 8.85 13.70 12.28
CA LEU A 15 10.10 14.39 11.92
C LEU A 15 10.43 14.23 10.43
N LEU A 16 10.32 13.01 9.89
CA LEU A 16 10.51 12.75 8.47
C LEU A 16 9.48 13.48 7.59
N LEU A 17 8.21 13.51 8.03
CA LEU A 17 7.15 14.24 7.33
C LEU A 17 7.44 15.75 7.32
N PHE A 18 7.89 16.31 8.45
CA PHE A 18 8.27 17.72 8.56
C PHE A 18 9.41 18.05 7.60
N LEU A 19 10.49 17.26 7.60
CA LEU A 19 11.62 17.46 6.67
C LEU A 19 11.17 17.35 5.21
N LEU A 20 10.27 16.42 4.89
CA LEU A 20 9.77 16.22 3.54
C LEU A 20 8.92 17.41 3.06
N ILE A 21 8.09 17.98 3.93
CA ILE A 21 7.27 19.14 3.60
C ILE A 21 8.16 20.39 3.48
N ASP A 22 8.98 20.66 4.50
CA ASP A 22 9.75 21.90 4.63
C ASP A 22 10.93 21.96 3.64
N GLN A 23 11.70 20.88 3.48
CA GLN A 23 12.87 20.86 2.61
C GLN A 23 12.56 20.34 1.20
N GLY A 24 11.63 19.40 1.05
CA GLY A 24 11.30 18.78 -0.23
C GLY A 24 10.23 19.58 -0.98
N VAL A 25 9.00 19.47 -0.50
CA VAL A 25 7.80 20.00 -1.18
C VAL A 25 7.87 21.52 -1.35
N MET A 26 8.24 22.26 -0.30
CA MET A 26 8.34 23.72 -0.38
C MET A 26 9.46 24.19 -1.31
N SER A 27 10.60 23.48 -1.31
CA SER A 27 11.71 23.78 -2.23
C SER A 27 11.31 23.54 -3.68
N ASP A 28 10.66 22.40 -3.97
CA ASP A 28 10.14 22.11 -5.30
C ASP A 28 9.11 23.16 -5.76
N PHE A 29 8.23 23.63 -4.87
CA PHE A 29 7.28 24.70 -5.19
C PHE A 29 7.97 26.03 -5.49
N PHE A 30 8.96 26.41 -4.70
CA PHE A 30 9.74 27.63 -4.95
C PHE A 30 10.46 27.56 -6.29
N LEU A 31 11.06 26.42 -6.60
CA LEU A 31 11.77 26.24 -7.86
C LEU A 31 10.83 26.18 -9.07
N LEU A 32 9.67 25.54 -8.95
CA LEU A 32 8.62 25.53 -9.98
C LEU A 32 8.05 26.93 -10.27
N SER A 33 8.05 27.82 -9.27
CA SER A 33 7.65 29.22 -9.46
C SER A 33 8.69 30.03 -10.23
N THR A 34 9.97 29.63 -10.17
CA THR A 34 11.09 30.40 -10.74
C THR A 34 11.61 29.84 -12.06
N GLN A 35 11.26 28.59 -12.42
CA GLN A 35 11.84 27.89 -13.58
C GLN A 35 10.80 27.54 -14.63
N GLU A 36 11.07 27.94 -15.87
CA GLU A 36 10.29 27.56 -17.06
C GLU A 36 11.01 26.49 -17.90
N GLY A 37 10.26 25.79 -18.75
CA GLY A 37 10.82 24.85 -19.74
C GLY A 37 11.21 23.48 -19.18
N LEU A 38 12.37 22.96 -19.59
CA LEU A 38 12.81 21.59 -19.26
C LEU A 38 13.13 21.38 -17.78
N LEU A 39 13.67 22.39 -17.10
CA LEU A 39 14.00 22.29 -15.68
C LEU A 39 12.73 22.22 -14.81
N GLY A 40 11.70 22.98 -15.16
CA GLY A 40 10.37 22.87 -14.52
C GLY A 40 9.75 21.48 -14.67
N ARG A 41 9.98 20.78 -15.79
CA ARG A 41 9.53 19.38 -15.96
C ARG A 41 10.26 18.40 -15.04
N ILE A 42 11.56 18.59 -14.84
CA ILE A 42 12.33 17.74 -13.91
C ILE A 42 11.85 17.99 -12.47
N GLN A 43 11.51 19.23 -12.14
CA GLN A 43 11.02 19.58 -10.81
C GLN A 43 9.60 19.11 -10.54
N SER A 44 8.71 19.07 -11.53
CA SER A 44 7.40 18.45 -11.34
C SER A 44 7.49 16.94 -11.11
N ILE A 45 8.50 16.26 -11.67
CA ILE A 45 8.81 14.85 -11.32
C ILE A 45 9.26 14.75 -9.85
N SER A 46 10.19 15.62 -9.42
CA SER A 46 10.66 15.69 -8.02
C SER A 46 9.50 15.95 -7.04
N LEU A 47 8.66 16.94 -7.34
CA LEU A 47 7.48 17.28 -6.56
C LEU A 47 6.50 16.10 -6.44
N GLY A 48 6.22 15.43 -7.56
CA GLY A 48 5.36 14.24 -7.58
C GLY A 48 5.92 13.10 -6.71
N TYR A 49 7.24 12.89 -6.76
CA TYR A 49 7.93 11.91 -5.92
C TYR A 49 7.84 12.26 -4.42
N ASN A 50 8.11 13.52 -4.07
CA ASN A 50 8.04 14.01 -2.69
C ASN A 50 6.60 13.91 -2.14
N LEU A 51 5.59 14.31 -2.92
CA LEU A 51 4.18 14.18 -2.54
C LEU A 51 3.74 12.72 -2.42
N SER A 52 4.22 11.81 -3.29
CA SER A 52 3.99 10.37 -3.10
C SER A 52 4.60 9.86 -1.80
N GLY A 53 5.76 10.40 -1.40
CA GLY A 53 6.37 10.11 -0.10
C GLY A 53 5.50 10.58 1.07
N VAL A 54 4.98 11.81 0.98
CA VAL A 54 4.04 12.39 1.96
C VAL A 54 2.81 11.50 2.09
N MET A 55 2.19 11.12 0.97
CA MET A 55 1.02 10.25 0.93
C MET A 55 1.27 8.90 1.61
N SER A 56 2.40 8.25 1.30
CA SER A 56 2.79 6.97 1.91
C SER A 56 2.98 7.12 3.42
N MET A 57 3.63 8.19 3.86
CA MET A 57 3.92 8.41 5.28
C MET A 57 2.65 8.71 6.07
N LEU A 58 1.75 9.54 5.52
CA LEU A 58 0.45 9.83 6.13
C LEU A 58 -0.40 8.56 6.23
N PHE A 59 -0.44 7.74 5.18
CA PHE A 59 -1.16 6.47 5.21
C PHE A 59 -0.59 5.52 6.29
N GLU A 60 0.73 5.40 6.38
CA GLU A 60 1.39 4.60 7.41
C GLU A 60 1.07 5.11 8.83
N MET A 61 0.99 6.43 9.05
CA MET A 61 0.59 7.01 10.34
C MET A 61 -0.86 6.65 10.69
N VAL A 62 -1.79 6.86 9.75
CA VAL A 62 -3.22 6.52 9.93
C VAL A 62 -3.41 5.04 10.23
N GLU A 63 -2.64 4.18 9.56
CA GLU A 63 -2.62 2.74 9.78
C GLU A 63 -2.12 2.38 11.18
N THR A 64 -1.04 3.00 11.66
CA THR A 64 -0.53 2.77 13.03
C THR A 64 -1.43 3.32 14.13
N MET A 65 -2.26 4.33 13.82
CA MET A 65 -3.25 4.86 14.76
C MET A 65 -4.54 4.02 14.79
N ASN A 66 -4.59 2.92 14.02
CA ASN A 66 -5.74 2.03 13.90
C ASN A 66 -7.06 2.74 13.53
N TRP A 67 -6.95 3.87 12.80
CA TRP A 67 -8.11 4.69 12.42
C TRP A 67 -8.84 4.13 11.18
N MET A 68 -8.28 3.12 10.53
CA MET A 68 -8.84 2.53 9.32
C MET A 68 -9.24 1.07 9.57
N SER A 69 -10.45 0.71 9.17
CA SER A 69 -10.86 -0.70 9.18
C SER A 69 -10.00 -1.53 8.23
N GLU A 70 -9.82 -2.81 8.55
CA GLU A 70 -9.00 -3.72 7.74
C GLU A 70 -9.43 -3.77 6.26
N LYS A 71 -10.74 -3.75 6.01
CA LYS A 71 -11.27 -3.73 4.65
C LYS A 71 -10.85 -2.46 3.89
N MET A 72 -10.99 -1.29 4.52
CA MET A 72 -10.59 -0.01 3.93
C MET A 72 -9.08 0.05 3.71
N ARG A 73 -8.29 -0.50 4.63
CA ARG A 73 -6.84 -0.60 4.53
C ARG A 73 -6.41 -1.43 3.32
N CYS A 74 -6.98 -2.62 3.14
CA CYS A 74 -6.67 -3.47 1.98
C CYS A 74 -7.10 -2.83 0.66
N GLN A 75 -8.29 -2.20 0.63
CA GLN A 75 -8.78 -1.48 -0.54
C GLN A 75 -7.88 -0.31 -0.91
N ALA A 76 -7.50 0.52 0.06
CA ALA A 76 -6.61 1.65 -0.15
C ALA A 76 -5.23 1.20 -0.65
N LYS A 77 -4.67 0.11 -0.09
CA LYS A 77 -3.39 -0.44 -0.56
C LYS A 77 -3.46 -0.89 -2.01
N ARG A 78 -4.50 -1.63 -2.40
CA ARG A 78 -4.65 -2.08 -3.78
C ARG A 78 -4.90 -0.93 -4.75
N LEU A 79 -5.63 0.10 -4.33
CA LEU A 79 -5.98 1.22 -5.20
C LEU A 79 -4.83 2.23 -5.36
N LEU A 80 -4.11 2.54 -4.27
CA LEU A 80 -3.16 3.66 -4.23
C LEU A 80 -1.69 3.23 -4.02
N PHE A 81 -1.46 2.05 -3.46
CA PHE A 81 -0.14 1.55 -3.06
C PHE A 81 0.15 0.20 -3.70
N ASN A 82 0.18 0.19 -5.04
CA ASN A 82 0.56 -0.97 -5.80
C ASN A 82 1.78 -0.72 -6.68
N TYR A 83 2.58 -1.76 -6.92
CA TYR A 83 3.83 -1.62 -7.67
C TYR A 83 3.60 -1.17 -9.12
N GLU A 84 2.56 -1.68 -9.77
CA GLU A 84 2.26 -1.43 -11.18
C GLU A 84 1.93 0.04 -11.45
N THR A 85 1.05 0.62 -10.63
CA THR A 85 0.56 2.00 -10.79
C THR A 85 1.39 3.01 -10.02
N VAL A 86 2.23 2.61 -9.07
CA VAL A 86 3.18 3.54 -8.44
C VAL A 86 4.18 4.02 -9.47
N LEU A 87 4.81 3.11 -10.23
CA LEU A 87 5.83 3.49 -11.22
C LEU A 87 5.21 4.22 -12.43
N ILE A 88 4.18 3.64 -13.03
CA ILE A 88 3.51 4.23 -14.21
C ILE A 88 2.75 5.50 -13.82
N GLY A 89 2.08 5.46 -12.66
CA GLY A 89 1.34 6.60 -12.15
C GLY A 89 2.24 7.78 -11.80
N GLU A 90 3.48 7.55 -11.34
CA GLU A 90 4.46 8.65 -11.14
C GLU A 90 4.81 9.35 -12.45
N LEU A 91 5.02 8.60 -13.54
CA LEU A 91 5.31 9.16 -14.86
C LEU A 91 4.12 9.98 -15.42
N ILE A 92 2.90 9.41 -15.34
CA ILE A 92 1.68 10.09 -15.80
C ILE A 92 1.40 11.32 -14.94
N THR A 93 1.55 11.18 -13.62
CA THR A 93 1.36 12.28 -12.67
C THR A 93 2.30 13.43 -12.98
N ALA A 94 3.59 13.19 -13.27
CA ALA A 94 4.50 14.27 -13.62
C ALA A 94 4.01 15.09 -14.83
N GLY A 95 3.49 14.43 -15.87
CA GLY A 95 2.91 15.10 -17.03
C GLY A 95 1.64 15.90 -16.70
N VAL A 96 0.71 15.29 -15.96
CA VAL A 96 -0.56 15.94 -15.57
C VAL A 96 -0.31 17.09 -14.59
N LEU A 97 0.60 16.90 -13.65
CA LEU A 97 1.01 17.89 -12.66
C LEU A 97 1.65 19.10 -13.33
N GLN A 98 2.52 18.89 -14.31
CA GLN A 98 3.07 19.98 -15.11
C GLN A 98 1.98 20.78 -15.81
N HIS A 99 1.02 20.09 -16.44
CA HIS A 99 -0.09 20.75 -17.12
C HIS A 99 -0.96 21.55 -16.14
N TYR A 100 -1.29 20.96 -14.99
CA TYR A 100 -2.04 21.61 -13.93
C TYR A 100 -1.33 22.87 -13.42
N LEU A 101 -0.04 22.79 -13.09
CA LEU A 101 0.74 23.93 -12.60
C LEU A 101 0.87 25.04 -13.65
N THR A 102 1.08 24.69 -14.92
CA THR A 102 1.14 25.65 -16.03
C THR A 102 -0.22 26.32 -16.29
N SER A 103 -1.31 25.56 -16.13
CA SER A 103 -2.65 26.12 -16.22
C SER A 103 -2.94 27.05 -15.04
N LEU A 104 -2.50 26.68 -13.84
CA LEU A 104 -2.72 27.47 -12.64
C LEU A 104 -1.96 28.79 -12.68
N SER A 105 -0.71 28.78 -13.15
CA SER A 105 0.12 29.98 -13.29
C SER A 105 -0.42 30.94 -14.36
N ARG A 106 -1.10 30.42 -15.40
CA ARG A 106 -1.82 31.23 -16.39
C ARG A 106 -3.19 31.70 -15.92
N SER A 107 -3.85 30.95 -15.05
CA SER A 107 -5.16 31.30 -14.52
C SER A 107 -5.05 32.43 -13.48
N HIS A 108 -6.10 33.23 -13.38
CA HIS A 108 -6.26 34.48 -12.61
C HIS A 108 -6.02 34.42 -11.08
N LEU A 109 -5.18 33.53 -10.54
CA LEU A 109 -4.71 33.61 -9.14
C LEU A 109 -3.95 34.91 -8.83
N ARG A 110 -3.56 35.66 -9.87
CA ARG A 110 -2.99 37.00 -9.79
C ARG A 110 -3.97 38.06 -9.25
N ASP A 111 -5.29 37.82 -9.28
CA ASP A 111 -6.32 38.74 -8.77
C ASP A 111 -6.59 38.59 -7.26
N THR A 112 -5.70 37.93 -6.51
CA THR A 112 -5.78 37.88 -5.03
C THR A 112 -5.13 39.08 -4.34
N GLU A 113 -4.62 40.05 -5.10
CA GLU A 113 -4.08 41.33 -4.64
C GLU A 113 -5.00 42.05 -3.61
N PRO A 114 -6.31 42.25 -3.87
CA PRO A 114 -7.20 42.92 -2.90
C PRO A 114 -7.51 42.08 -1.65
N ALA A 115 -7.30 40.76 -1.69
CA ALA A 115 -7.49 39.88 -0.53
C ALA A 115 -6.21 39.73 0.31
N ALA A 116 -5.03 39.90 -0.30
CA ALA A 116 -3.74 39.82 0.39
C ALA A 116 -3.47 41.06 1.27
N GLU A 117 -3.97 42.23 0.86
CA GLU A 117 -3.88 43.49 1.61
C GLU A 117 -4.66 43.46 2.94
N MET A 118 -5.69 42.61 3.04
CA MET A 118 -6.60 42.56 4.19
C MET A 118 -6.15 41.64 5.33
N ILE A 119 -5.35 40.59 5.05
CA ILE A 119 -5.05 39.51 6.02
C ILE A 119 -3.55 39.31 6.29
N SER A 120 -2.66 39.73 5.38
CA SER A 120 -1.18 39.55 5.32
C SER A 120 -0.74 38.65 4.17
N HIS A 121 0.24 39.12 3.39
CA HIS A 121 0.84 38.40 2.26
C HIS A 121 1.38 37.01 2.62
N TYR A 122 1.87 36.82 3.86
CA TYR A 122 2.40 35.52 4.31
C TYR A 122 1.29 34.48 4.49
N VAL A 123 0.14 34.87 5.03
CA VAL A 123 -0.99 33.96 5.24
C VAL A 123 -1.61 33.56 3.90
N MET A 124 -1.78 34.53 2.99
CA MET A 124 -2.32 34.25 1.66
C MET A 124 -1.38 33.34 0.85
N GLY A 125 -0.07 33.54 0.94
CA GLY A 125 0.93 32.66 0.33
C GLY A 125 0.87 31.23 0.89
N LEU A 126 0.76 31.09 2.22
CA LEU A 126 0.63 29.77 2.86
C LEU A 126 -0.64 29.04 2.43
N VAL A 127 -1.77 29.74 2.37
CA VAL A 127 -3.05 29.18 1.89
C VAL A 127 -2.91 28.74 0.42
N GLY A 128 -2.27 29.55 -0.42
CA GLY A 128 -1.99 29.21 -1.81
C GLY A 128 -1.16 27.93 -1.95
N HIS A 129 -0.09 27.78 -1.16
CA HIS A 129 0.73 26.56 -1.15
C HIS A 129 -0.04 25.33 -0.68
N ILE A 130 -0.91 25.46 0.33
CA ILE A 130 -1.75 24.35 0.80
C ILE A 130 -2.73 23.91 -0.30
N VAL A 131 -3.42 24.86 -0.93
CA VAL A 131 -4.36 24.55 -2.03
C VAL A 131 -3.62 23.88 -3.19
N LEU A 132 -2.42 24.37 -3.52
CA LEU A 132 -1.58 23.79 -4.55
C LEU A 132 -1.18 22.35 -4.20
N ALA A 133 -0.63 22.14 -3.00
CA ALA A 133 -0.22 20.82 -2.51
C ALA A 133 -1.38 19.81 -2.49
N LEU A 134 -2.56 20.24 -2.02
CA LEU A 134 -3.76 19.41 -2.01
C LEU A 134 -4.24 19.08 -3.42
N GLY A 135 -4.20 20.03 -4.36
CA GLY A 135 -4.52 19.78 -5.76
C GLY A 135 -3.58 18.76 -6.39
N CYS A 136 -2.27 18.92 -6.19
CA CYS A 136 -1.25 18.00 -6.67
C CYS A 136 -1.43 16.59 -6.07
N LEU A 137 -1.70 16.50 -4.76
CA LEU A 137 -2.00 15.25 -4.08
C LEU A 137 -3.28 14.60 -4.64
N GLY A 138 -4.32 15.38 -4.90
CA GLY A 138 -5.56 14.91 -5.51
C GLY A 138 -5.34 14.31 -6.89
N ILE A 139 -4.49 14.94 -7.72
CA ILE A 139 -4.09 14.40 -9.03
C ILE A 139 -3.37 13.06 -8.86
N ILE A 140 -2.41 12.95 -7.94
CA ILE A 140 -1.69 11.69 -7.66
C ILE A 140 -2.66 10.58 -7.27
N VAL A 141 -3.59 10.87 -6.36
CA VAL A 141 -4.58 9.89 -5.90
C VAL A 141 -5.48 9.46 -7.06
N ALA A 142 -5.97 10.40 -7.86
CA ALA A 142 -6.84 10.12 -8.99
C ALA A 142 -6.14 9.30 -10.08
N THR A 143 -4.92 9.68 -10.48
CA THR A 143 -4.16 8.96 -11.52
C THR A 143 -3.86 7.53 -11.09
N ARG A 144 -3.48 7.31 -9.83
CA ARG A 144 -3.23 5.97 -9.29
C ARG A 144 -4.50 5.13 -9.20
N ALA A 145 -5.59 5.71 -8.69
CA ALA A 145 -6.87 5.02 -8.60
C ALA A 145 -7.39 4.61 -9.98
N ILE A 146 -7.35 5.50 -10.97
CA ILE A 146 -7.76 5.20 -12.35
C ILE A 146 -6.86 4.12 -12.93
N GLY A 147 -5.53 4.25 -12.77
CA GLY A 147 -4.57 3.24 -13.24
C GLY A 147 -4.85 1.85 -12.67
N ALA A 148 -5.14 1.77 -11.36
CA ALA A 148 -5.43 0.51 -10.69
C ALA A 148 -6.76 -0.10 -11.17
N ILE A 149 -7.81 0.72 -11.32
CA ILE A 149 -9.11 0.29 -11.84
C ILE A 149 -8.98 -0.25 -13.27
N VAL A 150 -8.29 0.49 -14.14
CA VAL A 150 -8.06 0.09 -15.53
C VAL A 150 -7.25 -1.21 -15.57
N PHE A 151 -6.16 -1.29 -14.81
CA PHE A 151 -5.32 -2.49 -14.74
C PHE A 151 -6.13 -3.71 -14.30
N VAL A 152 -6.89 -3.60 -13.20
CA VAL A 152 -7.72 -4.71 -12.69
C VAL A 152 -8.77 -5.13 -13.71
N LYS A 153 -9.44 -4.17 -14.34
CA LYS A 153 -10.47 -4.44 -15.34
C LYS A 153 -9.88 -5.17 -16.55
N LEU A 154 -8.69 -4.78 -17.01
CA LEU A 154 -8.01 -5.42 -18.14
C LEU A 154 -7.48 -6.82 -17.78
N GLN A 155 -6.90 -6.97 -16.60
CA GLN A 155 -6.23 -8.20 -16.20
C GLN A 155 -7.19 -9.29 -15.72
N PHE A 156 -8.22 -8.92 -14.95
CA PHE A 156 -9.12 -9.88 -14.28
C PHE A 156 -10.56 -9.82 -14.79
N GLY A 157 -10.91 -8.85 -15.64
CA GLY A 157 -12.27 -8.66 -16.16
C GLY A 157 -13.30 -8.23 -15.11
N THR A 158 -12.92 -8.10 -13.84
CA THR A 158 -13.81 -7.77 -12.72
C THR A 158 -13.17 -6.80 -11.74
N LEU A 159 -13.94 -5.83 -11.27
CA LEU A 159 -13.49 -4.87 -10.23
C LEU A 159 -13.59 -5.44 -8.82
N ARG A 160 -14.16 -6.64 -8.64
CA ARG A 160 -14.29 -7.29 -7.33
C ARG A 160 -12.95 -7.60 -6.67
N VAL A 161 -11.88 -7.70 -7.46
CA VAL A 161 -10.49 -7.82 -6.99
C VAL A 161 -10.09 -6.62 -6.12
N LEU A 162 -10.64 -5.43 -6.34
CA LEU A 162 -10.34 -4.27 -5.50
C LEU A 162 -11.06 -4.34 -4.16
N THR A 163 -12.26 -4.94 -4.11
CA THR A 163 -13.14 -4.88 -2.94
C THR A 163 -13.04 -6.10 -2.01
N ASN A 164 -12.71 -7.28 -2.54
CA ASN A 164 -12.68 -8.54 -1.77
C ASN A 164 -11.48 -8.59 -0.83
N THR A 165 -11.64 -9.18 0.35
CA THR A 165 -10.53 -9.35 1.28
C THR A 165 -9.72 -10.61 0.93
N CYS A 166 -8.43 -10.60 1.27
CA CYS A 166 -7.55 -11.76 1.16
C CYS A 166 -6.92 -11.99 2.53
N SER A 167 -6.92 -13.24 3.01
CA SER A 167 -6.34 -13.60 4.31
C SER A 167 -4.86 -13.24 4.42
N VAL A 168 -4.11 -13.30 3.31
CA VAL A 168 -2.69 -12.91 3.27
C VAL A 168 -2.51 -11.41 3.48
N ASP A 169 -3.38 -10.58 2.90
CA ASP A 169 -3.32 -9.12 3.09
C ASP A 169 -3.69 -8.73 4.52
N ALA A 170 -4.63 -9.47 5.13
CA ALA A 170 -4.99 -9.34 6.52
C ALA A 170 -3.82 -9.68 7.45
N ALA A 171 -3.18 -10.83 7.22
CA ALA A 171 -2.03 -11.30 7.99
C ALA A 171 -0.79 -10.41 7.85
N LEU A 172 -0.51 -9.92 6.63
CA LEU A 172 0.56 -8.95 6.39
C LEU A 172 0.24 -7.59 7.03
N GLY A 173 -1.03 -7.19 7.07
CA GLY A 173 -1.49 -5.98 7.75
C GLY A 173 -0.64 -4.75 7.38
N ALA A 174 -0.13 -4.05 8.39
CA ALA A 174 0.74 -2.86 8.23
C ALA A 174 2.19 -3.16 7.82
N ARG A 175 2.57 -4.44 7.73
CA ARG A 175 3.95 -4.87 7.46
C ARG A 175 4.29 -4.80 5.98
N SER A 176 3.29 -4.97 5.11
CA SER A 176 3.43 -4.76 3.67
C SER A 176 2.99 -3.34 3.29
N LYS A 177 3.92 -2.56 2.72
CA LYS A 177 3.65 -1.19 2.26
C LYS A 177 3.04 -1.13 0.87
N LEU A 178 3.41 -2.08 0.01
CA LEU A 178 3.05 -2.11 -1.40
C LEU A 178 2.55 -3.51 -1.76
N ILE A 179 1.48 -3.54 -2.55
CA ILE A 179 0.87 -4.77 -3.05
C ILE A 179 1.23 -4.95 -4.54
N LEU A 180 1.36 -6.19 -4.98
CA LEU A 180 1.56 -6.52 -6.40
C LEU A 180 0.24 -7.05 -6.99
N LEU A 181 -0.47 -6.26 -7.79
CA LEU A 181 -1.80 -6.66 -8.30
C LEU A 181 -1.73 -7.80 -9.31
N SER A 182 -0.73 -7.81 -10.18
CA SER A 182 -0.47 -8.89 -11.14
C SER A 182 -0.14 -10.24 -10.45
N GLY A 183 0.18 -10.17 -9.16
CA GLY A 183 0.51 -11.31 -8.33
C GLY A 183 -0.67 -12.10 -7.80
N TYR A 184 -1.88 -11.56 -7.92
CA TYR A 184 -3.08 -12.27 -7.53
C TYR A 184 -3.53 -13.29 -8.57
N ILE A 185 -4.21 -14.31 -8.08
CA ILE A 185 -5.00 -15.29 -8.80
C ILE A 185 -6.45 -15.07 -8.33
N TRP A 186 -7.36 -14.94 -9.29
CA TRP A 186 -8.78 -14.82 -9.03
C TRP A 186 -9.46 -16.15 -9.37
N GLU A 187 -9.90 -16.86 -8.33
CA GLU A 187 -10.54 -18.18 -8.46
C GLU A 187 -11.75 -18.24 -7.52
N ASN A 188 -12.88 -18.75 -8.02
CA ASN A 188 -14.10 -18.97 -7.21
C ASN A 188 -14.57 -17.75 -6.40
N GLU A 189 -14.48 -16.55 -7.00
CA GLU A 189 -14.78 -15.26 -6.35
C GLU A 189 -13.85 -14.89 -5.17
N GLU A 190 -12.76 -15.63 -4.99
CA GLU A 190 -11.77 -15.41 -3.95
C GLU A 190 -10.41 -15.02 -4.54
N LEU A 191 -9.60 -14.39 -3.68
CA LEU A 191 -8.27 -13.88 -4.04
C LEU A 191 -7.19 -14.73 -3.41
N TYR A 192 -6.26 -15.18 -4.24
CA TYR A 192 -5.07 -15.93 -3.84
C TYR A 192 -3.81 -15.25 -4.37
N TYR A 193 -2.69 -15.37 -3.66
CA TYR A 193 -1.39 -14.93 -4.13
C TYR A 193 -0.62 -16.08 -4.78
N LYS A 194 0.07 -15.78 -5.89
CA LYS A 194 1.00 -16.71 -6.51
C LYS A 194 2.18 -17.01 -5.58
N PRO A 195 2.69 -18.26 -5.56
CA PRO A 195 3.89 -18.64 -4.79
C PRO A 195 5.11 -17.74 -5.05
N SER A 196 5.36 -17.41 -6.31
CA SER A 196 6.47 -16.53 -6.72
C SER A 196 6.37 -15.12 -6.14
N VAL A 197 5.14 -14.64 -5.92
CA VAL A 197 4.88 -13.31 -5.37
C VAL A 197 4.96 -13.31 -3.86
N LEU A 198 4.49 -14.38 -3.20
CA LEU A 198 4.72 -14.57 -1.77
C LEU A 198 6.22 -14.52 -1.45
N LYS A 199 7.04 -15.22 -2.26
CA LYS A 199 8.50 -15.16 -2.16
C LYS A 199 9.04 -13.73 -2.36
N ALA A 200 8.54 -13.00 -3.36
CA ALA A 200 8.97 -11.63 -3.63
C ALA A 200 8.59 -10.64 -2.51
N LEU A 201 7.47 -10.91 -1.81
CA LEU A 201 7.02 -10.14 -0.64
C LEU A 201 7.78 -10.52 0.65
N GLY A 202 8.73 -11.46 0.60
CA GLY A 202 9.47 -11.92 1.77
C GLY A 202 8.66 -12.81 2.71
N VAL A 203 7.59 -13.43 2.18
CA VAL A 203 6.77 -14.43 2.87
C VAL A 203 7.40 -15.80 2.72
N LEU A 204 7.56 -16.49 3.85
CA LEU A 204 8.19 -17.79 3.98
C LEU A 204 7.27 -18.73 4.76
N LYS A 205 7.48 -20.03 4.57
CA LYS A 205 6.81 -21.10 5.30
C LYS A 205 7.73 -21.59 6.41
N ALA A 206 7.24 -21.70 7.63
CA ALA A 206 7.92 -22.49 8.67
C ALA A 206 7.03 -23.64 9.12
N VAL A 207 7.64 -24.76 9.49
CA VAL A 207 6.91 -25.86 10.12
C VAL A 207 7.27 -25.88 11.60
N ASP A 208 6.26 -25.67 12.44
CA ASP A 208 6.43 -25.77 13.90
C ASP A 208 6.72 -27.22 14.30
N PRO A 209 7.32 -27.49 15.48
CA PRO A 209 7.54 -28.86 15.97
C PRO A 209 6.26 -29.69 16.03
N ASP A 210 5.12 -29.03 16.21
CA ASP A 210 3.78 -29.62 16.25
C ASP A 210 3.21 -29.95 14.85
N GLY A 211 3.97 -29.73 13.78
CA GLY A 211 3.60 -30.04 12.40
C GLY A 211 2.74 -29.00 11.69
N TYR A 212 2.38 -27.90 12.35
CA TYR A 212 1.58 -26.83 11.75
C TYR A 212 2.41 -25.94 10.82
N GLU A 213 1.84 -25.64 9.64
CA GLU A 213 2.42 -24.68 8.70
C GLU A 213 2.19 -23.25 9.21
N CYS A 214 3.28 -22.51 9.34
CA CYS A 214 3.31 -21.15 9.84
C CYS A 214 3.65 -20.17 8.71
N PHE A 215 2.92 -19.06 8.68
CA PHE A 215 3.14 -17.93 7.81
C PHE A 215 4.19 -17.00 8.42
N VAL A 216 5.38 -16.99 7.84
CA VAL A 216 6.54 -16.24 8.33
C VAL A 216 6.83 -15.06 7.41
N HIS A 217 7.21 -13.94 8.00
CA HIS A 217 7.61 -12.75 7.26
C HIS A 217 8.93 -12.20 7.79
N THR A 218 9.75 -11.69 6.86
CA THR A 218 11.03 -11.08 7.20
C THR A 218 10.83 -9.63 7.66
N GLN A 219 11.15 -9.32 8.91
CA GLN A 219 11.13 -7.94 9.42
C GLN A 219 12.49 -7.26 9.21
N LEU A 220 12.47 -6.06 8.62
CA LEU A 220 13.65 -5.21 8.45
C LEU A 220 13.58 -4.03 9.44
N HIS A 221 14.63 -3.88 10.25
CA HIS A 221 14.79 -2.81 11.23
C HIS A 221 15.70 -1.69 10.69
N TRP A 222 15.59 -0.49 11.28
CA TRP A 222 16.22 0.74 10.75
C TRP A 222 17.75 0.70 10.72
N ILE A 223 18.37 0.20 11.79
CA ILE A 223 19.81 0.37 12.06
C ILE A 223 20.57 -0.96 11.96
N ALA A 224 19.87 -2.08 12.11
CA ALA A 224 20.47 -3.40 12.10
C ALA A 224 19.55 -4.39 11.39
N ILE A 225 20.14 -5.45 10.86
CA ILE A 225 19.48 -6.68 10.46
C ILE A 225 19.67 -7.62 11.66
N PRO A 226 18.73 -7.71 12.63
CA PRO A 226 18.84 -8.69 13.71
C PRO A 226 19.14 -10.09 13.18
N GLN A 227 19.76 -10.95 14.00
CA GLN A 227 19.95 -12.36 13.60
C GLN A 227 18.59 -13.10 13.50
N ASP A 228 17.57 -12.63 14.24
CA ASP A 228 16.24 -13.22 14.30
C ASP A 228 15.17 -12.37 13.59
N ASN A 229 15.31 -12.17 12.28
CA ASN A 229 14.38 -11.33 11.50
C ASN A 229 13.08 -12.02 11.08
N LEU A 230 12.92 -13.29 11.40
CA LEU A 230 11.80 -14.10 10.94
C LEU A 230 10.74 -14.17 12.02
N VAL A 231 9.58 -13.59 11.72
CA VAL A 231 8.45 -13.53 12.65
C VAL A 231 7.28 -14.29 12.04
N VAL A 232 6.68 -15.18 12.84
CA VAL A 232 5.44 -15.88 12.51
C VAL A 232 4.28 -14.92 12.72
N LEU A 233 3.49 -14.69 11.66
CA LEU A 233 2.33 -13.80 11.67
C LEU A 233 1.00 -14.55 11.68
N GLY A 234 1.01 -15.84 11.40
CA GLY A 234 -0.19 -16.66 11.35
C GLY A 234 0.11 -18.13 11.11
N THR A 235 -0.94 -18.94 11.23
CA THR A 235 -0.95 -20.34 10.83
C THR A 235 -1.64 -20.49 9.49
N VAL A 236 -1.22 -21.47 8.69
CA VAL A 236 -1.80 -21.76 7.40
C VAL A 236 -2.71 -22.98 7.52
N ALA A 237 -4.00 -22.79 7.20
CA ALA A 237 -4.99 -23.85 7.16
C ALA A 237 -5.68 -23.84 5.79
N ASN A 238 -5.57 -24.93 5.04
CA ASN A 238 -6.26 -25.12 3.75
C ASN A 238 -6.11 -23.92 2.78
N LYS A 239 -4.86 -23.46 2.59
CA LYS A 239 -4.45 -22.28 1.79
C LYS A 239 -4.79 -20.90 2.39
N ARG A 240 -5.49 -20.83 3.52
CA ARG A 240 -5.82 -19.57 4.22
C ARG A 240 -4.79 -19.29 5.31
N VAL A 241 -4.64 -18.01 5.65
CA VAL A 241 -3.76 -17.57 6.73
C VAL A 241 -4.61 -17.03 7.86
N GLU A 242 -4.50 -17.67 9.03
CA GLU A 242 -5.15 -17.22 10.26
C GLU A 242 -4.14 -16.41 11.08
N PRO A 243 -4.41 -15.12 11.36
CA PRO A 243 -3.50 -14.29 12.14
C PRO A 243 -3.29 -14.86 13.55
N CYS A 244 -2.04 -14.95 13.99
CA CYS A 244 -1.69 -15.38 15.35
C CYS A 244 -0.89 -14.28 16.07
N PRO A 245 -0.81 -14.29 17.42
CA PRO A 245 0.11 -13.42 18.13
C PRO A 245 1.53 -13.62 17.61
N GLU A 246 2.25 -12.51 17.40
CA GLU A 246 3.60 -12.54 16.84
C GLU A 246 4.53 -13.38 17.71
N ARG A 247 5.25 -14.30 17.07
CA ARG A 247 6.27 -15.13 17.73
C ARG A 247 7.49 -15.29 16.84
N LEU A 248 8.65 -15.44 17.47
CA LEU A 248 9.90 -15.72 16.79
C LEU A 248 9.82 -17.09 16.08
N CYS A 249 10.39 -17.17 14.88
CA CYS A 249 10.43 -18.42 14.13
C CYS A 249 11.43 -19.40 14.77
N SER A 250 10.93 -20.53 15.28
CA SER A 250 11.74 -21.64 15.82
C SER A 250 11.87 -22.82 14.84
N GLY A 251 11.04 -22.85 13.79
CA GLY A 251 10.93 -23.96 12.85
C GLY A 251 11.87 -23.89 11.65
N VAL A 252 11.97 -24.99 10.90
CA VAL A 252 12.69 -25.04 9.62
C VAL A 252 11.94 -24.20 8.59
N VAL A 253 12.66 -23.28 7.96
CA VAL A 253 12.11 -22.31 7.01
C VAL A 253 12.23 -22.84 5.58
N SER A 254 11.15 -22.75 4.82
CA SER A 254 11.02 -23.16 3.43
C SER A 254 10.17 -22.15 2.66
N LEU A 255 10.01 -22.35 1.35
CA LEU A 255 9.14 -21.54 0.51
C LEU A 255 7.76 -22.18 0.41
N PHE A 256 6.74 -21.36 0.17
CA PHE A 256 5.43 -21.89 -0.22
C PHE A 256 5.46 -22.31 -1.69
N ASP A 257 5.02 -23.53 -1.98
CA ASP A 257 4.91 -24.06 -3.34
C ASP A 257 3.49 -23.92 -3.92
N HIS A 258 2.53 -23.48 -3.11
CA HIS A 258 1.12 -23.34 -3.47
C HIS A 258 0.59 -21.94 -3.16
N ALA A 259 -0.51 -21.57 -3.81
CA ALA A 259 -1.13 -20.26 -3.66
C ALA A 259 -1.84 -20.13 -2.31
N LEU A 260 -1.73 -18.95 -1.67
CA LEU A 260 -2.35 -18.64 -0.37
C LEU A 260 -3.34 -17.48 -0.48
N GLY A 261 -4.46 -17.54 0.22
CA GLY A 261 -5.48 -16.50 0.22
C GLY A 261 -6.85 -17.05 0.59
N GLY A 262 -7.90 -16.45 0.04
CA GLY A 262 -9.29 -16.73 0.39
C GLY A 262 -9.88 -15.72 1.38
N SER A 263 -11.20 -15.72 1.52
CA SER A 263 -11.89 -14.89 2.51
C SER A 263 -11.72 -15.50 3.91
N ALA A 264 -11.50 -14.69 4.95
CA ALA A 264 -11.34 -15.19 6.32
C ALA A 264 -12.62 -15.83 6.93
N GLY A 265 -13.72 -15.94 6.17
CA GLY A 265 -15.06 -16.19 6.71
C GLY A 265 -15.72 -17.55 6.50
N ASN A 266 -15.08 -18.57 5.91
CA ASN A 266 -15.77 -19.83 5.58
C ASN A 266 -14.95 -21.11 5.89
N VAL A 267 -14.47 -21.28 7.11
CA VAL A 267 -13.98 -22.60 7.57
C VAL A 267 -15.14 -23.59 7.76
N LEU A 268 -16.34 -23.10 8.08
CA LEU A 268 -17.50 -23.93 8.41
C LEU A 268 -18.12 -24.70 7.22
N GLY A 269 -17.80 -24.33 5.98
CA GLY A 269 -18.36 -24.95 4.77
C GLY A 269 -17.58 -26.18 4.31
N ASP A 270 -16.27 -26.21 4.54
CA ASP A 270 -15.39 -27.27 4.03
C ASP A 270 -15.28 -28.44 5.02
N GLU A 271 -15.43 -28.18 6.32
CA GLU A 271 -15.59 -29.25 7.32
C GLU A 271 -16.88 -30.06 7.10
N ARG A 272 -18.00 -29.41 6.73
CA ARG A 272 -19.25 -30.11 6.40
C ARG A 272 -19.12 -30.97 5.13
N LEU A 273 -18.36 -30.52 4.14
CA LEU A 273 -18.12 -31.27 2.89
C LEU A 273 -17.16 -32.45 3.09
N LEU A 274 -16.20 -32.34 4.00
CA LEU A 274 -15.32 -33.44 4.42
C LEU A 274 -16.05 -34.43 5.34
N GLN A 275 -16.93 -33.94 6.20
CA GLN A 275 -17.73 -34.76 7.11
C GLN A 275 -18.85 -35.51 6.36
N ASP A 276 -19.49 -34.90 5.36
CA ASP A 276 -20.41 -35.60 4.44
C ASP A 276 -19.68 -36.66 3.60
N ARG A 277 -18.45 -36.38 3.10
CA ARG A 277 -17.67 -37.39 2.38
C ARG A 277 -17.25 -38.57 3.28
N HIS A 278 -16.88 -38.32 4.53
CA HIS A 278 -16.58 -39.40 5.48
C HIS A 278 -17.81 -40.21 5.87
N GLN A 279 -18.97 -39.56 6.03
CA GLN A 279 -20.23 -40.21 6.41
C GLN A 279 -20.89 -40.96 5.24
N GLN A 280 -20.61 -40.54 4.01
CA GLN A 280 -21.05 -41.25 2.80
C GLN A 280 -20.14 -42.45 2.49
N ARG A 281 -18.84 -42.38 2.79
CA ARG A 281 -17.91 -43.51 2.63
C ARG A 281 -18.18 -44.65 3.63
N SER A 282 -18.54 -44.32 4.87
CA SER A 282 -18.90 -45.31 5.89
C SER A 282 -20.27 -45.97 5.70
N ARG A 283 -21.13 -45.43 4.82
CA ARG A 283 -22.40 -46.06 4.42
C ARG A 283 -22.30 -47.09 3.30
N PHE A 284 -21.17 -47.12 2.58
CA PHE A 284 -20.93 -48.09 1.50
C PHE A 284 -20.05 -49.27 1.94
N GLU A 285 -19.59 -49.29 3.20
CA GLU A 285 -18.77 -50.37 3.79
C GLU A 285 -19.54 -51.23 4.82
N LEU A 286 -20.89 -51.17 4.82
CA LEU A 286 -21.81 -52.04 5.56
C LEU A 286 -22.70 -52.81 4.57
#